data_AF-A0A6J8BRV9-F1
#
_entry.id   AF-A0A6J8BRV9-F1
#
_cell.length_a   1.000
_cell.length_b   1.000
_cell.length_c   1.000
_cell.angle_alpha   90.00
_cell.angle_beta   90.00
_cell.angle_gamma   90.00
#
_symmetry.space_group_name_H-M   'P 1'
#
loop_
_entity.id
_entity.type
_entity.pdbx_description
1 polymer ?
#
loop_
_entity_poly.entity_id
_entity_poly.type
_entity_poly.pdbx_seq_one_letter_code
_entity_poly.pdbx_strand_id
1 'polypeptide(L)'
;MYVNTKENPADVATRGTTVSKLNNDSLWWHDPKWLSYNIQKWKNDSCEDNLSVEKMYQSEIKREKIRCSTLLWNQNEEENRPPVGIDCREFSSYTNVVRVNAWVQRFVSRMKKDTCCTGKVLTYIELKVAKMNWIKYIQRKHYLDVLKQKRVQKK
;
A
#
# COMPACT_ATOMS: atom_id res chain seq x y z
N MET A 1 5.44 6.05 10.62
CA MET A 1 5.20 6.41 12.03
C MET A 1 5.72 7.83 12.19
N TYR A 2 4.83 8.76 12.52
CA TYR A 2 5.20 10.15 12.75
C TYR A 2 5.60 10.31 14.23
N VAL A 3 6.65 11.06 14.52
CA VAL A 3 7.03 11.48 15.88
C VAL A 3 6.90 12.99 15.91
N ASN A 4 6.18 13.52 16.90
CA ASN A 4 6.01 14.96 17.06
C ASN A 4 7.39 15.63 17.13
N THR A 5 7.54 16.77 16.43
CA THR A 5 8.73 17.62 16.43
C THR A 5 9.35 17.82 17.82
N LYS A 6 8.54 18.08 18.85
CA LYS A 6 9.03 18.33 20.23
C LYS A 6 9.59 17.09 20.93
N GLU A 7 9.37 15.91 20.37
CA GLU A 7 9.83 14.62 20.90
C GLU A 7 10.78 13.93 19.93
N ASN A 8 11.19 14.59 18.85
CA ASN A 8 12.18 14.06 17.94
C ASN A 8 13.55 14.65 18.31
N PRO A 9 14.48 13.89 18.93
CA PRO A 9 15.80 14.42 19.27
C PRO A 9 16.58 14.92 18.04
N ALA A 10 16.33 14.36 16.84
CA ALA A 10 16.95 14.83 15.60
C ALA A 10 16.48 16.25 15.20
N ASP A 11 15.29 16.68 15.63
CA ASP A 11 14.79 18.04 15.36
C ASP A 11 15.63 19.09 16.10
N VAL A 12 16.09 18.80 17.32
CA VAL A 12 16.96 19.68 18.11
C VAL A 12 18.28 19.96 17.39
N ALA A 13 18.90 18.94 16.80
CA ALA A 13 20.15 19.08 16.06
C ALA A 13 19.94 19.78 14.71
N THR A 14 18.87 19.45 13.98
CA THR A 14 18.64 19.94 12.61
C THR A 14 18.13 21.39 12.53
N ARG A 15 17.50 21.91 13.59
CA ARG A 15 17.05 23.32 13.66
C ARG A 15 18.13 24.33 14.05
N GLY A 16 19.32 23.83 14.39
CA GLY A 16 20.42 24.66 14.89
C GLY A 16 20.23 25.00 16.36
N THR A 17 20.95 24.29 17.22
CA THR A 17 21.06 24.59 18.66
C THR A 17 22.52 24.87 19.02
N THR A 18 22.76 25.57 20.12
CA THR A 18 24.13 25.77 20.61
C THR A 18 24.62 24.52 21.35
N VAL A 19 25.93 24.28 21.34
CA VAL A 19 26.55 23.13 22.04
C VAL A 19 26.17 23.10 23.52
N SER A 20 26.14 24.26 24.19
CA SER A 20 25.74 24.35 25.60
C SER A 20 24.27 24.00 25.84
N LYS A 21 23.37 24.30 24.89
CA LYS A 21 21.96 23.91 24.99
C LYS A 21 21.79 22.41 24.74
N LEU A 22 22.49 21.86 23.74
CA LEU A 22 22.47 20.44 23.44
C LEU A 22 23.02 19.60 24.61
N ASN A 23 24.08 20.08 25.26
CA ASN A 23 24.68 19.38 26.41
C ASN A 23 23.71 19.26 27.59
N ASN A 24 22.78 20.21 27.74
CA ASN A 24 21.75 20.21 28.77
C ASN A 24 20.41 19.65 28.29
N ASP A 25 20.32 19.15 27.05
CA ASP A 25 19.08 18.65 26.48
C ASP A 25 18.85 17.17 26.84
N SER A 26 17.96 16.95 27.80
CA SER A 26 17.62 15.59 28.24
C SER A 26 16.98 14.74 27.15
N LEU A 27 16.28 15.33 26.17
CA LEU A 27 15.64 14.56 25.09
C LEU A 27 16.69 14.00 24.12
N TRP A 28 17.77 14.77 23.88
CA TRP A 28 18.89 14.33 23.06
C TRP A 28 19.65 13.14 23.68
N TRP A 29 19.80 13.13 25.00
CA TRP A 29 20.60 12.11 25.71
C TRP A 29 19.81 10.89 26.21
N HIS A 30 18.51 11.02 26.48
CA HIS A 30 17.74 10.00 27.20
C HIS A 30 16.48 9.52 26.46
N ASP A 31 16.38 9.82 25.17
CA ASP A 31 15.25 9.48 24.31
C ASP A 31 13.90 10.03 24.79
N PRO A 32 12.86 9.96 23.95
CA PRO A 32 11.51 10.31 24.37
C PRO A 32 10.99 9.30 25.40
N LYS A 33 10.39 9.80 26.49
CA LYS A 33 9.86 8.95 27.58
C LYS A 33 8.88 7.86 27.09
N TRP A 34 8.17 8.08 26.00
CA TRP A 34 7.23 7.09 25.48
C TRP A 34 7.92 5.83 24.91
N LEU A 35 9.20 5.94 24.52
CA LEU A 35 9.96 4.81 23.98
C LEU A 35 10.25 3.76 25.06
N SER A 36 10.35 4.18 26.33
CA SER A 36 10.57 3.29 27.47
C SER A 36 9.29 2.67 28.02
N TYR A 37 8.11 3.05 27.52
CA TYR A 37 6.85 2.44 27.90
C TYR A 37 6.59 1.14 27.14
N ASN A 38 5.69 0.32 27.67
CA ASN A 38 5.19 -0.86 26.96
C ASN A 38 4.72 -0.47 25.55
N ILE A 39 5.01 -1.30 24.55
CA ILE A 39 4.72 -1.03 23.12
C ILE A 39 3.24 -0.70 22.85
N GLN A 40 2.33 -1.16 23.72
CA GLN A 40 0.90 -0.82 23.66
C GLN A 40 0.57 0.64 24.04
N LYS A 41 1.49 1.30 24.76
CA LYS A 41 1.41 2.71 25.20
C LYS A 41 2.26 3.65 24.35
N TRP A 42 2.97 3.13 23.35
CA TRP A 42 3.54 3.99 22.32
C TRP A 42 2.38 4.79 21.72
N LYS A 43 2.64 6.06 21.38
CA LYS A 43 1.59 6.98 20.94
C LYS A 43 0.66 6.29 19.95
N ASN A 44 -0.50 5.89 20.45
CA ASN A 44 -1.69 5.64 19.65
C ASN A 44 -2.20 7.03 19.26
N ASP A 45 -1.38 7.76 18.51
CA ASP A 45 -1.89 8.76 17.59
C ASP A 45 -2.63 7.92 16.56
N SER A 46 -3.84 7.50 16.94
CA SER A 46 -4.88 7.12 16.03
C SER A 46 -4.84 8.18 14.96
N CYS A 47 -4.40 7.78 13.78
CA CYS A 47 -4.62 8.50 12.56
C CYS A 47 -6.15 8.57 12.37
N GLU A 48 -6.77 9.50 13.08
CA GLU A 48 -8.11 10.01 12.80
C GLU A 48 -8.07 10.96 11.59
N ASP A 49 -7.10 10.80 10.68
CA ASP A 49 -7.16 11.32 9.31
C ASP A 49 -8.02 10.40 8.41
N ASN A 50 -9.16 9.92 8.93
CA ASN A 50 -10.12 9.12 8.15
C ASN A 50 -11.50 9.78 8.03
N LEU A 51 -11.70 11.00 8.55
CA LEU A 51 -13.04 11.61 8.49
C LEU A 51 -13.33 12.41 7.20
N SER A 52 -12.34 12.70 6.36
CA SER A 52 -12.54 13.45 5.11
C SER A 52 -12.70 12.58 3.86
N VAL A 53 -12.09 11.39 3.81
CA VAL A 53 -12.14 10.51 2.62
C VAL A 53 -13.45 9.71 2.56
N GLU A 54 -13.97 9.25 3.71
CA GLU A 54 -15.21 8.45 3.77
C GLU A 54 -16.45 9.26 3.38
N LYS A 55 -16.48 10.57 3.68
CA LYS A 55 -17.63 11.44 3.34
C LYS A 55 -17.76 11.71 1.84
N MET A 56 -16.67 11.60 1.08
CA MET A 56 -16.69 11.78 -0.37
C MET A 56 -17.18 10.53 -1.13
N TYR A 57 -17.13 9.35 -0.48
CA TYR A 57 -17.51 8.08 -1.11
C TYR A 57 -19.01 7.76 -0.98
N GLN A 58 -19.71 8.41 -0.05
CA GLN A 58 -21.12 8.10 0.26
C GLN A 58 -22.13 8.91 -0.56
N SER A 59 -21.71 9.94 -1.31
CA SER A 59 -22.65 10.81 -2.05
C SER A 59 -22.95 10.39 -3.50
N GLU A 60 -22.34 9.34 -4.04
CA GLU A 60 -22.53 8.97 -5.45
C GLU A 60 -22.87 7.50 -5.74
N ILE A 61 -23.29 6.71 -4.75
CA ILE A 61 -23.85 5.38 -5.03
C ILE A 61 -25.36 5.53 -5.29
N LYS A 62 -25.73 6.10 -6.44
CA LYS A 62 -27.04 5.79 -7.03
C LYS A 62 -26.99 4.34 -7.48
N ARG A 63 -27.70 3.47 -6.77
CA ARG A 63 -27.90 2.07 -7.15
C ARG A 63 -28.73 1.99 -8.43
N GLU A 64 -28.10 2.20 -9.58
CA GLU A 64 -28.67 1.70 -10.83
C GLU A 64 -28.38 0.20 -10.91
N LYS A 65 -29.43 -0.59 -11.19
CA LYS A 65 -29.32 -2.03 -11.44
C LYS A 65 -28.49 -2.22 -12.70
N ILE A 66 -27.17 -2.37 -12.55
CA ILE A 66 -26.29 -2.74 -13.66
C ILE A 66 -26.73 -4.12 -14.11
N ARG A 67 -27.34 -4.19 -15.29
CA ARG A 67 -27.65 -5.43 -15.97
C ARG A 67 -26.33 -6.06 -16.38
N CYS A 68 -25.87 -7.03 -15.61
CA CYS A 68 -24.64 -7.77 -15.91
C CYS A 68 -24.89 -8.58 -17.19
N SER A 69 -24.45 -8.06 -18.34
CA SER A 69 -24.43 -8.83 -19.58
C SER A 69 -23.34 -9.89 -19.45
N THR A 70 -23.71 -11.16 -19.47
CA THR A 70 -22.77 -12.26 -19.56
C THR A 70 -22.07 -12.18 -20.91
N LEU A 71 -20.95 -11.47 -20.96
CA LEU A 71 -20.09 -11.47 -22.14
C LEU A 71 -19.51 -12.88 -22.28
N LEU A 72 -19.58 -13.42 -23.50
CA LEU A 72 -18.98 -14.71 -23.82
C LEU A 72 -17.47 -14.62 -23.61
N TRP A 73 -16.98 -15.39 -22.64
CA TRP A 73 -15.61 -15.36 -22.16
C TRP A 73 -14.67 -16.03 -23.17
N ASN A 74 -13.84 -15.25 -23.86
CA ASN A 74 -12.80 -15.80 -24.72
C ASN A 74 -11.58 -16.20 -23.86
N GLN A 75 -11.23 -17.50 -23.86
CA GLN A 75 -10.10 -18.04 -23.07
C GLN A 75 -8.76 -17.37 -23.37
N ASN A 76 -8.56 -16.83 -24.59
CA ASN A 76 -7.34 -16.13 -24.99
C ASN A 76 -7.17 -14.74 -24.36
N GLU A 77 -8.24 -14.11 -23.87
CA GLU A 77 -8.17 -12.80 -23.20
C GLU A 77 -7.69 -12.88 -21.76
N GLU A 78 -7.83 -14.04 -21.12
CA GLU A 78 -7.44 -14.24 -19.72
C GLU A 78 -5.93 -14.08 -19.53
N GLU A 79 -5.12 -14.48 -20.52
CA GLU A 79 -3.66 -14.29 -20.47
C GLU A 79 -3.22 -12.84 -20.70
N ASN A 80 -3.98 -11.99 -21.38
CA ASN A 80 -3.55 -10.60 -21.62
C ASN A 80 -4.28 -9.57 -20.75
N ARG A 81 -5.12 -10.04 -19.84
CA ARG A 81 -5.84 -9.18 -18.91
C ARG A 81 -4.88 -8.57 -17.88
N PRO A 82 -4.94 -7.25 -17.66
CA PRO A 82 -4.21 -6.63 -16.57
C PRO A 82 -4.68 -7.18 -15.21
N PRO A 83 -3.81 -7.18 -14.18
CA PRO A 83 -4.19 -7.60 -12.84
C PRO A 83 -5.46 -6.89 -12.39
N VAL A 84 -6.44 -7.66 -11.90
CA VAL A 84 -7.74 -7.16 -11.41
C VAL A 84 -8.62 -6.50 -12.50
N GLY A 85 -8.19 -6.49 -13.76
CA GLY A 85 -8.95 -5.89 -14.86
C GLY A 85 -8.94 -4.36 -14.87
N ILE A 86 -7.96 -3.75 -14.19
CA ILE A 86 -7.78 -2.29 -14.11
C ILE A 86 -6.71 -1.88 -15.13
N ASP A 87 -6.88 -0.77 -15.85
CA ASP A 87 -5.80 -0.20 -16.66
C ASP A 87 -4.87 0.64 -15.78
N CYS A 88 -3.57 0.33 -15.77
CA CYS A 88 -2.60 1.11 -14.99
C CYS A 88 -2.35 2.51 -15.55
N ARG A 89 -2.71 2.77 -16.82
CA ARG A 89 -2.48 4.07 -17.49
C ARG A 89 -3.40 5.18 -16.97
N GLU A 90 -4.51 4.82 -16.35
CA GLU A 90 -5.46 5.77 -15.76
C GLU A 90 -4.96 6.37 -14.43
N PHE A 91 -3.83 5.86 -13.91
CA PHE A 91 -3.28 6.29 -12.64
C PHE A 91 -2.04 7.16 -12.84
N SER A 92 -2.02 8.31 -12.18
CA SER A 92 -0.87 9.22 -12.14
C SER A 92 0.27 8.74 -11.22
N SER A 93 0.06 7.68 -10.44
CA SER A 93 1.03 7.17 -9.48
C SER A 93 1.10 5.66 -9.44
N TYR A 94 2.32 5.14 -9.58
CA TYR A 94 2.64 3.71 -9.43
C TYR A 94 2.23 3.16 -8.05
N THR A 95 2.41 3.94 -6.97
CA THR A 95 2.04 3.49 -5.63
C THR A 95 0.53 3.33 -5.48
N ASN A 96 -0.25 4.16 -6.17
CA ASN A 96 -1.72 4.05 -6.18
C ASN A 96 -2.17 2.79 -6.92
N VAL A 97 -1.60 2.49 -8.09
CA VAL A 97 -1.90 1.26 -8.86
C VAL A 97 -1.66 0.01 -8.01
N VAL A 98 -0.53 -0.05 -7.29
CA VAL A 98 -0.20 -1.20 -6.44
C VAL A 98 -1.15 -1.31 -5.25
N ARG A 99 -1.50 -0.19 -4.60
CA ARG A 99 -2.44 -0.17 -3.46
C ARG A 99 -3.84 -0.61 -3.86
N VAL A 100 -4.36 -0.08 -4.97
CA VAL A 100 -5.69 -0.45 -5.48
C VAL A 100 -5.72 -1.93 -5.83
N ASN A 101 -4.71 -2.44 -6.54
CA ASN A 101 -4.59 -3.86 -6.85
C ASN A 101 -4.58 -4.73 -5.57
N ALA A 102 -3.83 -4.33 -4.53
CA ALA A 102 -3.79 -5.05 -3.25
C ALA A 102 -5.16 -5.06 -2.55
N TRP A 103 -5.86 -3.94 -2.54
CA TRP A 103 -7.21 -3.85 -1.94
C TRP A 103 -8.23 -4.74 -2.64
N VAL A 104 -8.24 -4.74 -3.97
CA VAL A 104 -9.19 -5.59 -4.71
C VAL A 104 -8.84 -7.07 -4.56
N GLN A 105 -7.55 -7.43 -4.58
CA GLN A 105 -7.14 -8.81 -4.28
C GLN A 105 -7.61 -9.25 -2.90
N ARG A 106 -7.42 -8.40 -1.88
CA ARG A 106 -7.94 -8.66 -0.52
C ARG A 106 -9.45 -8.84 -0.51
N PHE A 107 -10.19 -7.99 -1.22
CA PHE A 107 -11.65 -8.12 -1.35
C PHE A 107 -12.04 -9.46 -1.97
N VAL A 108 -11.40 -9.85 -3.08
CA VAL A 108 -11.64 -11.14 -3.75
C VAL A 108 -11.30 -12.32 -2.83
N SER A 109 -10.20 -12.26 -2.09
CA SER A 109 -9.82 -13.31 -1.12
C SER A 109 -10.87 -13.45 -0.01
N ARG A 110 -11.43 -12.34 0.49
CA ARG A 110 -12.52 -12.36 1.48
C ARG A 110 -13.78 -13.01 0.91
N MET A 111 -14.13 -12.73 -0.35
CA MET A 111 -15.26 -13.37 -1.03
C MET A 111 -15.07 -14.88 -1.19
N LYS A 112 -13.81 -15.33 -1.35
CA LYS A 112 -13.44 -16.75 -1.43
C LYS A 112 -13.32 -17.44 -0.05
N LYS A 113 -13.67 -16.75 1.04
CA LYS A 113 -13.54 -17.22 2.43
C LYS A 113 -12.11 -17.57 2.86
N ASP A 114 -11.11 -17.01 2.18
CA ASP A 114 -9.70 -17.16 2.54
C ASP A 114 -9.37 -16.11 3.61
N THR A 115 -9.47 -16.48 4.90
CA THR A 115 -9.56 -15.55 6.03
C THR A 115 -8.20 -15.14 6.63
N CYS A 116 -7.13 -15.07 5.84
CA CYS A 116 -5.80 -14.77 6.38
C CYS A 116 -5.52 -13.26 6.62
N CYS A 117 -6.34 -12.33 6.12
CA CYS A 117 -6.02 -10.89 6.12
C CYS A 117 -7.23 -9.97 6.48
N THR A 118 -7.37 -9.69 7.79
CA THR A 118 -8.48 -8.90 8.38
C THR A 118 -8.07 -7.51 8.90
N GLY A 119 -6.80 -7.11 8.80
CA GLY A 119 -6.32 -5.82 9.31
C GLY A 119 -6.88 -4.60 8.56
N LYS A 120 -7.01 -3.46 9.26
CA LYS A 120 -7.46 -2.17 8.69
C LYS A 120 -6.48 -1.59 7.64
N VAL A 121 -5.21 -2.00 7.68
CA VAL A 121 -4.15 -1.50 6.80
C VAL A 121 -3.67 -2.62 5.87
N LEU A 122 -3.22 -2.27 4.67
CA LEU A 122 -2.52 -3.20 3.77
C LEU A 122 -1.19 -3.63 4.39
N THR A 123 -0.97 -4.94 4.45
CA THR A 123 0.31 -5.49 4.89
C THR A 123 1.37 -5.33 3.79
N TYR A 124 2.64 -5.39 4.20
CA TYR A 124 3.76 -5.43 3.26
C TYR A 124 3.64 -6.61 2.28
N ILE A 125 3.17 -7.77 2.75
CA ILE A 125 3.03 -8.98 1.93
C ILE A 125 2.03 -8.72 0.79
N GLU A 126 0.87 -8.13 1.09
CA GLU A 126 -0.14 -7.81 0.07
C GLU A 126 0.38 -6.80 -0.95
N LEU A 127 1.07 -5.76 -0.51
CA LEU A 127 1.70 -4.79 -1.41
C LEU A 127 2.78 -5.45 -2.28
N LYS A 128 3.58 -6.36 -1.73
CA LYS A 128 4.60 -7.11 -2.46
C LYS A 128 3.98 -8.02 -3.52
N VAL A 129 2.93 -8.75 -3.18
CA VAL A 129 2.19 -9.62 -4.11
C VAL A 129 1.54 -8.79 -5.23
N ALA A 130 0.84 -7.71 -4.87
CA ALA A 130 0.20 -6.82 -5.84
C ALA A 130 1.22 -6.19 -6.81
N LYS A 131 2.38 -5.75 -6.30
CA LYS A 131 3.51 -5.28 -7.12
C LYS A 131 4.00 -6.37 -8.06
N MET A 132 4.22 -7.57 -7.54
CA MET A 132 4.75 -8.68 -8.35
C MET A 132 3.81 -9.06 -9.49
N ASN A 133 2.50 -9.02 -9.26
CA ASN A 133 1.51 -9.30 -10.29
C ASN A 133 1.58 -8.30 -11.45
N TRP A 134 1.76 -7.00 -11.16
CA TRP A 134 1.97 -5.99 -12.19
C TRP A 134 3.27 -6.18 -12.96
N ILE A 135 4.37 -6.46 -12.27
CA ILE A 135 5.66 -6.71 -12.91
C ILE A 135 5.56 -7.90 -13.87
N LYS A 136 5.02 -9.03 -13.39
CA LYS A 136 4.82 -10.24 -14.20
C LYS A 136 3.93 -9.97 -15.41
N TYR A 137 2.85 -9.21 -15.22
CA TYR A 137 1.94 -8.83 -16.31
C TYR A 137 2.66 -8.02 -17.40
N ILE A 138 3.36 -6.94 -17.03
CA ILE A 138 4.05 -6.06 -17.97
C ILE A 138 5.20 -6.81 -18.66
N GLN A 139 5.97 -7.59 -17.90
CA GLN A 139 7.02 -8.44 -18.44
C GLN A 139 6.49 -9.44 -19.45
N ARG A 140 5.37 -10.11 -19.12
CA ARG A 140 4.70 -11.00 -20.07
C ARG A 140 4.28 -10.19 -21.30
N LYS A 141 3.49 -9.14 -21.16
CA LYS A 141 2.93 -8.35 -22.26
C LYS A 141 3.97 -7.81 -23.26
N HIS A 142 5.11 -7.31 -22.77
CA HIS A 142 6.08 -6.59 -23.60
C HIS A 142 7.37 -7.36 -23.89
N TYR A 143 7.66 -8.43 -23.14
CA TYR A 143 8.94 -9.13 -23.22
C TYR A 143 8.77 -10.65 -23.37
N LEU A 144 7.65 -11.11 -23.94
CA LEU A 144 7.39 -12.54 -24.20
C LEU A 144 8.58 -13.24 -24.86
N ASP A 145 9.17 -12.61 -25.89
CA ASP A 145 10.20 -13.24 -26.70
C ASP A 145 11.53 -13.38 -25.95
N VAL A 146 11.90 -12.37 -25.16
CA VAL A 146 13.06 -12.43 -24.26
C VAL A 146 12.87 -13.51 -23.19
N LEU A 147 11.65 -13.67 -22.66
CA LEU A 147 11.34 -14.71 -21.68
C LEU A 147 11.40 -16.10 -22.28
N LYS A 148 10.97 -16.28 -23.54
CA LYS A 148 11.08 -17.56 -24.27
C LYS A 148 12.54 -17.93 -24.50
N GLN A 149 13.39 -16.99 -24.94
CA GLN A 149 14.82 -17.23 -25.16
C GLN A 149 15.57 -17.62 -23.88
N LYS A 150 15.30 -16.95 -22.76
CA LYS A 150 15.92 -17.29 -21.46
C LYS A 150 15.51 -18.66 -20.91
N ARG A 151 14.35 -19.19 -21.30
CA ARG A 151 13.90 -20.55 -20.92
C ARG A 151 14.58 -21.65 -21.73
N VAL A 152 14.94 -21.35 -22.97
CA VAL A 152 15.66 -22.29 -23.86
C VAL A 152 17.12 -22.42 -23.44
N GLN A 153 17.78 -21.35 -23.00
CA GLN A 153 19.19 -21.37 -22.56
C GLN A 153 19.44 -22.00 -21.18
N LYS A 154 18.38 -22.36 -20.44
CA LYS A 154 18.48 -23.01 -19.11
C LYS A 154 18.22 -24.53 -19.14
N LYS A 155 17.98 -25.10 -20.33
CA LYS A 155 17.96 -26.55 -20.57
C LYS A 155 19.29 -26.95 -21.19
#